data_AF-A0A075A9N3-F1
#
_entry.id   AF-A0A075A9N3-F1
#
_cell.length_a   1.000
_cell.length_b   1.000
_cell.length_c   1.000
_cell.angle_alpha   90.00
_cell.angle_beta   90.00
_cell.angle_gamma   90.00
#
_symmetry.space_group_name_H-M   'P 1'
#
loop_
_entity.id
_entity.type
_entity.pdbx_description
1 polymer ?
#
loop_
_entity_poly.entity_id
_entity_poly.type
_entity_poly.pdbx_seq_one_letter_code
_entity_poly.pdbx_strand_id
1 'polypeptide(L)'
;MVSLSCGYKCLQCMLVVFNVVVICCGIALIVVGSIAQVQLKTYLTSEDAQLMAFVIFIIAFGCFLTVVGSFGFCGACKKNVCCLTMYIIFLVIFILGGVAAGIAGFVLKDHVRCELFCILVKEYVDKVLTQTYKTYNEEVSKKLIDLIQKDLGCCGPDGTWPPGLGQVPDSCRDSSGLQYTQGCSAALDKFIEKNILAVALCVFLFALLQILALVFAVCVCKAIQRGEDA
;
A
#
# COMPACT_ATOMS: atom_id res chain seq x y z
N MET A 1 -6.69 -10.32 41.25
CA MET A 1 -6.31 -9.04 40.62
C MET A 1 -4.92 -9.06 39.96
N VAL A 2 -3.91 -9.78 40.50
CA VAL A 2 -2.55 -9.82 39.92
C VAL A 2 -2.49 -10.39 38.49
N SER A 3 -3.26 -11.43 38.17
CA SER A 3 -3.28 -12.02 36.82
C SER A 3 -3.88 -11.11 35.74
N LEU A 4 -4.73 -10.15 36.11
CA LEU A 4 -5.33 -9.20 35.16
C LEU A 4 -4.36 -8.03 34.87
N SER A 5 -3.55 -7.65 35.88
CA SER A 5 -2.56 -6.57 35.79
C SER A 5 -1.42 -6.89 34.80
N CYS A 6 -0.97 -8.14 34.75
CA CYS A 6 0.07 -8.56 33.81
C CYS A 6 -0.44 -8.62 32.35
N GLY A 7 -1.70 -9.05 32.17
CA GLY A 7 -2.33 -9.17 30.85
C GLY A 7 -2.51 -7.83 30.15
N TYR A 8 -3.04 -6.81 30.85
CA TYR A 8 -3.27 -5.51 30.21
C TYR A 8 -1.97 -4.82 29.80
N LYS A 9 -0.90 -4.92 30.62
CA LYS A 9 0.41 -4.32 30.30
C LYS A 9 1.03 -4.94 29.05
N CYS A 10 0.88 -6.25 28.89
CA CYS A 10 1.31 -6.95 27.68
C CYS A 10 0.54 -6.45 26.44
N LEU A 11 -0.79 -6.37 26.53
CA LEU A 11 -1.64 -5.85 25.44
C LEU A 11 -1.32 -4.40 25.10
N GLN A 12 -1.09 -3.56 26.10
CA GLN A 12 -0.68 -2.16 25.94
C GLN A 12 0.66 -2.07 25.22
N CYS A 13 1.66 -2.86 25.64
CA CYS A 13 2.97 -2.90 24.98
C CYS A 13 2.87 -3.31 23.51
N MET A 14 2.12 -4.37 23.22
CA MET A 14 1.89 -4.84 21.85
C MET A 14 1.21 -3.77 20.99
N LEU A 15 0.20 -3.07 21.54
CA LEU A 15 -0.49 -1.99 20.85
C LEU A 15 0.44 -0.81 20.56
N VAL A 16 1.33 -0.47 21.49
CA VAL A 16 2.34 0.59 21.30
C VAL A 16 3.31 0.22 20.20
N VAL A 17 3.92 -0.97 20.25
CA VAL A 17 4.88 -1.44 19.24
C VAL A 17 4.22 -1.48 17.87
N PHE A 18 3.01 -2.03 17.78
CA PHE A 18 2.26 -2.08 16.53
C PHE A 18 2.02 -0.69 15.93
N ASN A 19 1.56 0.27 16.74
CA ASN A 19 1.30 1.63 16.24
C ASN A 19 2.57 2.40 15.89
N VAL A 20 3.71 2.14 16.56
CA VAL A 20 5.02 2.69 16.15
C VAL A 20 5.39 2.21 14.75
N VAL A 21 5.22 0.91 14.47
CA VAL A 21 5.47 0.37 13.11
C VAL A 21 4.55 1.03 12.09
N VAL A 22 3.25 1.20 12.41
CA VAL A 22 2.29 1.88 11.52
C VAL A 22 2.71 3.33 11.25
N ILE A 23 3.17 4.07 12.26
CA ILE A 23 3.67 5.44 12.11
C ILE A 23 4.91 5.45 11.20
N CYS A 24 5.88 4.56 11.42
CA CYS A 24 7.07 4.47 10.58
C CYS A 24 6.72 4.17 9.12
N CYS A 25 5.77 3.24 8.88
CA CYS A 25 5.26 2.96 7.54
C CYS A 25 4.56 4.17 6.92
N GLY A 26 3.74 4.90 7.69
CA GLY A 26 3.07 6.13 7.24
C GLY A 26 4.06 7.21 6.82
N ILE A 27 5.10 7.45 7.62
CA ILE A 27 6.18 8.40 7.29
C ILE A 27 6.94 7.95 6.04
N ALA A 28 7.26 6.67 5.91
CA ALA A 28 7.92 6.14 4.72
C ALA A 28 7.09 6.37 3.45
N LEU A 29 5.77 6.14 3.50
CA LEU A 29 4.86 6.42 2.37
C LEU A 29 4.82 7.90 2.01
N ILE A 30 4.82 8.80 2.99
CA ILE A 30 4.86 10.24 2.75
C ILE A 30 6.17 10.61 2.04
N VAL A 31 7.32 10.15 2.55
CA VAL A 31 8.63 10.48 1.98
C VAL A 31 8.75 9.96 0.54
N VAL A 32 8.44 8.69 0.32
CA VAL A 32 8.51 8.08 -1.02
C VAL A 32 7.52 8.76 -1.97
N GLY A 33 6.29 9.00 -1.51
CA GLY A 33 5.26 9.67 -2.30
C GLY A 33 5.63 11.11 -2.65
N SER A 34 6.19 11.88 -1.72
CA SER A 34 6.63 13.26 -1.98
C SER A 34 7.79 13.32 -2.97
N ILE A 35 8.75 12.41 -2.88
CA ILE A 35 9.82 12.31 -3.88
C ILE A 35 9.22 12.00 -5.26
N ALA A 36 8.34 11.00 -5.35
CA ALA A 36 7.66 10.67 -6.60
C ALA A 36 6.82 11.83 -7.15
N GLN A 37 6.18 12.62 -6.29
CA GLN A 37 5.36 13.75 -6.74
C GLN A 37 6.18 14.87 -7.38
N VAL A 38 7.34 15.22 -6.80
CA VAL A 38 8.23 16.26 -7.35
C VAL A 38 8.72 15.85 -8.73
N GLN A 39 9.18 14.61 -8.82
CA GLN A 39 9.62 13.93 -10.02
C GLN A 39 8.56 14.00 -11.12
N LEU A 40 7.35 13.52 -10.84
CA LEU A 40 6.27 13.53 -11.84
C LEU A 40 5.88 14.94 -12.30
N LYS A 41 5.90 15.96 -11.44
CA LYS A 41 5.53 17.33 -11.84
C LYS A 41 6.47 17.95 -12.88
N THR A 42 7.70 17.47 -12.95
CA THR A 42 8.71 17.98 -13.89
C THR A 42 8.55 17.42 -15.30
N TYR A 43 7.98 16.22 -15.45
CA TYR A 43 7.94 15.50 -16.73
C TYR A 43 6.53 15.24 -17.28
N LEU A 44 5.49 15.35 -16.45
CA LEU A 44 4.13 15.06 -16.88
C LEU A 44 3.39 16.33 -17.31
N THR A 45 2.85 16.33 -18.53
CA THR A 45 1.88 17.32 -19.01
C THR A 45 0.49 17.03 -18.39
N SER A 46 -0.40 18.03 -18.42
CA SER A 46 -1.72 18.04 -17.77
C SER A 46 -2.70 16.93 -18.20
N GLU A 47 -2.35 16.06 -19.15
CA GLU A 47 -3.19 14.93 -19.59
C GLU A 47 -3.04 13.67 -18.70
N ASP A 48 -2.01 13.58 -17.86
CA ASP A 48 -1.69 12.38 -17.07
C ASP A 48 -2.18 12.46 -15.61
N ALA A 49 -3.43 12.86 -15.43
CA ALA A 49 -4.04 13.11 -14.13
C ALA A 49 -4.13 11.87 -13.22
N GLN A 50 -4.20 10.67 -13.78
CA GLN A 50 -4.44 9.43 -13.03
C GLN A 50 -3.23 8.99 -12.18
N LEU A 51 -2.02 9.08 -12.73
CA LEU A 51 -0.80 8.72 -12.00
C LEU A 51 -0.50 9.75 -10.90
N MET A 52 -0.68 11.03 -11.21
CA MET A 52 -0.62 12.11 -10.22
C MET A 52 -1.63 11.91 -9.09
N ALA A 53 -2.88 11.55 -9.42
CA ALA A 53 -3.90 11.25 -8.41
C ALA A 53 -3.50 10.06 -7.52
N PHE A 54 -2.89 9.02 -8.09
CA PHE A 54 -2.41 7.87 -7.34
C PHE A 54 -1.28 8.22 -6.36
N VAL A 55 -0.28 9.01 -6.78
CA VAL A 55 0.80 9.44 -5.89
C VAL A 55 0.28 10.36 -4.79
N ILE A 56 -0.62 11.29 -5.12
CA ILE A 56 -1.29 12.13 -4.11
C ILE A 56 -2.08 11.27 -3.13
N PHE A 57 -2.77 10.23 -3.60
CA PHE A 57 -3.49 9.29 -2.76
C PHE A 57 -2.54 8.55 -1.80
N ILE A 58 -1.38 8.08 -2.26
CA ILE A 58 -0.36 7.44 -1.40
C ILE A 58 0.10 8.40 -0.29
N ILE A 59 0.40 9.65 -0.61
CA ILE A 59 0.81 10.66 0.38
C ILE A 59 -0.31 10.89 1.39
N ALA A 60 -1.53 11.11 0.92
CA ALA A 60 -2.70 11.34 1.78
C ALA A 60 -2.95 10.14 2.71
N PHE A 61 -2.83 8.92 2.18
CA PHE A 61 -2.95 7.69 2.95
C PHE A 61 -1.83 7.55 3.98
N GLY A 62 -0.59 7.89 3.65
CA GLY A 62 0.54 7.92 4.59
C GLY A 62 0.35 8.91 5.74
N CYS A 63 -0.13 10.13 5.44
CA CYS A 63 -0.53 11.12 6.44
C CYS A 63 -1.61 10.58 7.37
N PHE A 64 -2.65 9.98 6.77
CA PHE A 64 -3.75 9.38 7.49
C PHE A 64 -3.29 8.26 8.44
N LEU A 65 -2.45 7.32 7.96
CA LEU A 65 -1.89 6.24 8.79
C LEU A 65 -1.05 6.78 9.95
N THR A 66 -0.26 7.83 9.70
CA THR A 66 0.55 8.49 10.73
C THR A 66 -0.34 9.10 11.83
N VAL A 67 -1.43 9.75 11.46
CA VAL A 67 -2.40 10.33 12.41
C VAL A 67 -3.10 9.25 13.22
N VAL A 68 -3.64 8.21 12.56
CA VAL A 68 -4.31 7.10 13.26
C VAL A 68 -3.36 6.37 14.19
N GLY A 69 -2.15 6.04 13.71
CA GLY A 69 -1.11 5.43 14.53
C GLY A 69 -0.73 6.30 15.73
N SER A 70 -0.69 7.63 15.55
CA SER A 70 -0.42 8.57 16.65
C SER A 70 -1.50 8.55 17.72
N PHE A 71 -2.78 8.39 17.35
CA PHE A 71 -3.87 8.21 18.33
C PHE A 71 -3.75 6.89 19.09
N GLY A 72 -3.42 5.79 18.41
CA GLY A 72 -3.17 4.50 19.05
C GLY A 72 -1.99 4.54 20.02
N PHE A 73 -0.87 5.13 19.58
CA PHE A 73 0.34 5.32 20.39
C PHE A 73 0.10 6.23 21.59
N CYS A 74 -0.44 7.45 21.37
CA CYS A 74 -0.71 8.40 22.45
C CYS A 74 -1.77 7.87 23.42
N GLY A 75 -2.82 7.22 22.91
CA GLY A 75 -3.88 6.63 23.72
C GLY A 75 -3.34 5.55 24.66
N ALA A 76 -2.48 4.67 24.15
CA ALA A 76 -1.86 3.61 24.95
C ALA A 76 -0.79 4.17 25.91
N CYS A 77 0.10 5.04 25.48
CA CYS A 77 1.20 5.56 26.31
C CYS A 77 0.73 6.53 27.40
N LYS A 78 -0.12 7.50 27.04
CA LYS A 78 -0.62 8.51 27.99
C LYS A 78 -1.85 8.06 28.75
N LYS A 79 -2.27 6.79 28.57
CA LYS A 79 -3.53 6.24 29.09
C LYS A 79 -4.73 7.16 28.78
N ASN A 80 -4.74 7.81 27.62
CA ASN A 80 -5.78 8.76 27.26
C ASN A 80 -6.92 8.04 26.53
N VAL A 81 -8.02 7.84 27.26
CA VAL A 81 -9.25 7.18 26.78
C VAL A 81 -9.81 7.85 25.53
N CYS A 82 -9.76 9.18 25.42
CA CYS A 82 -10.29 9.91 24.26
C CYS A 82 -9.49 9.57 22.99
N CYS A 83 -8.15 9.62 23.05
CA CYS A 83 -7.29 9.24 21.92
C CYS A 83 -7.49 7.77 21.51
N LEU A 84 -7.59 6.88 22.49
CA LEU A 84 -7.80 5.45 22.22
C LEU A 84 -9.19 5.16 21.63
N THR A 85 -10.21 5.92 22.04
CA THR A 85 -11.55 5.87 21.45
C THR A 85 -11.55 6.34 20.00
N MET A 86 -10.86 7.44 19.68
CA MET A 86 -10.69 7.89 18.29
C MET A 86 -10.00 6.85 17.43
N TYR A 87 -8.94 6.22 17.94
CA TYR A 87 -8.26 5.12 17.26
C TYR A 87 -9.22 3.95 16.96
N ILE A 88 -10.01 3.54 17.94
CA ILE A 88 -11.04 2.49 17.79
C ILE A 88 -12.05 2.87 16.69
N ILE A 89 -12.55 4.10 16.68
CA ILE A 89 -13.51 4.58 15.67
C ILE A 89 -12.90 4.47 14.26
N PHE A 90 -11.66 4.92 14.07
CA PHE A 90 -10.98 4.77 12.78
C PHE A 90 -10.84 3.31 12.37
N LEU A 91 -10.42 2.42 13.26
CA LEU A 91 -10.31 0.98 12.94
C LEU A 91 -11.65 0.38 12.51
N VAL A 92 -12.75 0.75 13.17
CA VAL A 92 -14.10 0.31 12.78
C VAL A 92 -14.46 0.81 11.38
N ILE A 93 -14.18 2.07 11.06
CA ILE A 93 -14.42 2.63 9.72
C ILE A 93 -13.65 1.85 8.65
N PHE A 94 -12.39 1.46 8.90
CA PHE A 94 -11.63 0.62 7.96
C PHE A 94 -12.23 -0.76 7.78
N ILE A 95 -12.67 -1.40 8.86
CA ILE A 95 -13.28 -2.73 8.77
C ILE A 95 -14.55 -2.65 7.91
N LEU A 96 -15.39 -1.63 8.14
CA LEU A 96 -16.60 -1.40 7.34
C LEU A 96 -16.26 -1.10 5.88
N GLY A 97 -15.27 -0.26 5.62
CA GLY A 97 -14.79 0.03 4.27
C GLY A 97 -14.23 -1.21 3.56
N GLY A 98 -13.47 -2.04 4.27
CA GLY A 98 -12.94 -3.30 3.75
C GLY A 98 -14.03 -4.32 3.43
N VAL A 99 -15.05 -4.44 4.28
CA VAL A 99 -16.22 -5.27 4.00
C VAL A 99 -16.99 -4.75 2.78
N ALA A 100 -17.23 -3.44 2.70
CA ALA A 100 -17.90 -2.83 1.55
C ALA A 100 -17.11 -3.05 0.25
N ALA A 101 -15.79 -2.87 0.28
CA ALA A 101 -14.91 -3.15 -0.86
C ALA A 101 -14.90 -4.62 -1.25
N GLY A 102 -14.90 -5.54 -0.27
CA GLY A 102 -14.99 -6.98 -0.51
C GLY A 102 -16.30 -7.39 -1.17
N ILE A 103 -17.44 -6.86 -0.68
CA ILE A 103 -18.76 -7.09 -1.28
C ILE A 103 -18.81 -6.49 -2.69
N ALA A 104 -18.35 -5.25 -2.86
CA ALA A 104 -18.31 -4.60 -4.17
C ALA A 104 -17.47 -5.42 -5.16
N GLY A 105 -16.29 -5.89 -4.74
CA GLY A 105 -15.44 -6.75 -5.56
C GLY A 105 -16.09 -8.08 -5.92
N PHE A 106 -16.84 -8.70 -5.00
CA PHE A 106 -17.58 -9.93 -5.27
C PHE A 106 -18.74 -9.70 -6.26
N VAL A 107 -19.55 -8.67 -6.03
CA VAL A 107 -20.70 -8.33 -6.90
C VAL A 107 -20.24 -7.91 -8.30
N LEU A 108 -19.16 -7.12 -8.40
CA LEU A 108 -18.59 -6.75 -9.71
C LEU A 108 -18.04 -7.97 -10.46
N LYS A 109 -17.49 -8.96 -9.74
CA LYS A 109 -17.02 -10.20 -10.35
C LYS A 109 -18.15 -10.98 -11.00
N ASP A 110 -19.34 -10.97 -10.41
CA ASP A 110 -20.50 -11.73 -10.91
C ASP A 110 -21.28 -10.98 -12.00
N HIS A 111 -21.34 -9.64 -11.94
CA HIS A 111 -22.06 -8.83 -12.93
C HIS A 111 -21.27 -8.47 -14.18
N VAL A 112 -19.95 -8.60 -14.14
CA VAL A 112 -19.10 -8.26 -15.27
C VAL A 112 -18.24 -9.47 -15.61
N ARG A 113 -18.54 -10.09 -16.77
CA ARG A 113 -17.59 -10.95 -17.47
C ARG A 113 -16.21 -10.27 -17.35
N CYS A 114 -15.21 -11.01 -16.86
CA CYS A 114 -13.88 -10.55 -16.45
C CYS A 114 -13.27 -9.41 -17.30
N GLU A 115 -13.67 -9.29 -18.56
CA GLU A 115 -13.41 -8.19 -19.50
C GLU A 115 -13.42 -6.78 -18.90
N LEU A 116 -14.48 -6.20 -18.29
CA LEU A 116 -14.41 -4.75 -17.95
C LEU A 116 -13.44 -4.43 -16.80
N PHE A 117 -13.41 -5.24 -15.73
CA PHE A 117 -12.48 -5.03 -14.62
C PHE A 117 -11.05 -5.29 -15.07
N CYS A 118 -10.81 -6.36 -15.84
CA CYS A 118 -9.49 -6.61 -16.42
C CYS A 118 -9.11 -5.52 -17.42
N ILE A 119 -10.04 -4.99 -18.23
CA ILE A 119 -9.78 -3.88 -19.16
C ILE A 119 -9.39 -2.63 -18.38
N LEU A 120 -10.11 -2.26 -17.33
CA LEU A 120 -9.79 -1.07 -16.53
C LEU A 120 -8.45 -1.22 -15.79
N VAL A 121 -8.16 -2.39 -15.21
CA VAL A 121 -6.88 -2.65 -14.57
C VAL A 121 -5.75 -2.64 -15.60
N LYS A 122 -5.94 -3.27 -16.76
CA LYS A 122 -4.95 -3.27 -17.84
C LYS A 122 -4.67 -1.88 -18.38
N GLU A 123 -5.72 -1.11 -18.66
CA GLU A 123 -5.61 0.26 -19.15
C GLU A 123 -4.91 1.14 -18.12
N TYR A 124 -5.23 0.96 -16.84
CA TYR A 124 -4.56 1.66 -15.76
C TYR A 124 -3.09 1.27 -15.63
N VAL A 125 -2.78 -0.03 -15.63
CA VAL A 125 -1.41 -0.57 -15.57
C VAL A 125 -0.57 -0.04 -16.73
N ASP A 126 -1.10 -0.11 -17.95
CA ASP A 126 -0.41 0.32 -19.16
C ASP A 126 -0.12 1.82 -19.17
N LYS A 127 -1.12 2.63 -18.80
CA LYS A 127 -0.96 4.08 -18.63
C LYS A 127 0.09 4.40 -17.58
N VAL A 128 0.01 3.76 -16.40
CA VAL A 128 0.94 4.02 -15.30
C VAL A 128 2.36 3.64 -15.69
N LEU A 129 2.58 2.43 -16.24
CA LEU A 129 3.90 1.98 -16.68
C LEU A 129 4.47 2.91 -17.75
N THR A 130 3.73 3.17 -18.82
CA THR A 130 4.16 4.05 -19.92
C THR A 130 4.59 5.41 -19.39
N GLN A 131 3.85 5.95 -18.44
CA GLN A 131 4.15 7.23 -17.84
C GLN A 131 5.37 7.19 -16.91
N THR A 132 5.54 6.12 -16.12
CA THR A 132 6.74 5.93 -15.30
C THR A 132 8.01 5.86 -16.17
N TYR A 133 7.95 5.21 -17.34
CA TYR A 133 9.08 5.17 -18.28
C TYR A 133 9.52 6.55 -18.78
N LYS A 134 8.61 7.52 -18.92
CA LYS A 134 8.99 8.91 -19.29
C LYS A 134 9.91 9.57 -18.24
N THR A 135 9.83 9.12 -16.99
CA THR A 135 10.65 9.61 -15.87
C THR A 135 11.85 8.72 -15.56
N TYR A 136 12.20 7.77 -16.45
CA TYR A 136 13.25 6.77 -16.19
C TYR A 136 14.62 7.37 -15.82
N ASN A 137 14.94 8.59 -16.26
CA ASN A 137 16.22 9.24 -15.92
C ASN A 137 16.34 9.65 -14.44
N GLU A 138 15.24 9.59 -13.68
CA GLU A 138 15.23 9.91 -12.25
C GLU A 138 15.54 8.69 -11.41
N GLU A 139 16.27 8.87 -10.31
CA GLU A 139 16.83 7.75 -9.54
C GLU A 139 15.78 6.75 -9.02
N VAL A 140 14.61 7.25 -8.61
CA VAL A 140 13.53 6.41 -8.06
C VAL A 140 12.82 5.64 -9.17
N SER A 141 12.41 6.32 -10.24
CA SER A 141 11.78 5.69 -11.41
C SER A 141 12.72 4.70 -12.08
N LYS A 142 14.01 5.02 -12.17
CA LYS A 142 15.05 4.12 -12.66
C LYS A 142 15.11 2.83 -11.86
N LYS A 143 15.28 2.93 -10.53
CA LYS A 143 15.32 1.77 -9.63
C LYS A 143 14.06 0.92 -9.72
N LEU A 144 12.89 1.56 -9.80
CA LEU A 144 11.60 0.88 -9.90
C LEU A 144 11.48 0.13 -11.23
N ILE A 145 11.77 0.78 -12.36
CA ILE A 145 11.72 0.18 -13.69
C ILE A 145 12.73 -0.97 -13.79
N ASP A 146 13.97 -0.77 -13.33
CA ASP A 146 15.01 -1.79 -13.35
C ASP A 146 14.60 -3.04 -12.56
N LEU A 147 13.94 -2.84 -11.42
CA LEU A 147 13.42 -3.93 -10.59
C LEU A 147 12.28 -4.65 -11.29
N ILE A 148 11.32 -3.92 -11.88
CA ILE A 148 10.20 -4.51 -12.63
C ILE A 148 10.71 -5.34 -13.81
N GLN A 149 11.63 -4.78 -14.62
CA GLN A 149 12.18 -5.45 -15.79
C GLN A 149 12.91 -6.74 -15.41
N LYS A 150 13.71 -6.69 -14.33
CA LYS A 150 14.46 -7.83 -13.84
C LYS A 150 13.58 -8.91 -13.22
N ASP A 151 12.62 -8.53 -12.38
CA ASP A 151 11.77 -9.48 -11.65
C ASP A 151 10.70 -10.11 -12.53
N LEU A 152 10.21 -9.38 -13.55
CA LEU A 152 9.18 -9.86 -14.48
C LEU A 152 9.75 -10.38 -15.81
N GLY A 153 11.06 -10.20 -16.08
CA GLY A 153 11.70 -10.60 -17.33
C GLY A 153 11.08 -9.90 -18.54
N CYS A 154 10.93 -8.57 -18.46
CA CYS A 154 10.25 -7.76 -19.46
C CYS A 154 11.10 -6.55 -19.87
N CYS A 155 10.77 -5.93 -21.01
CA CYS A 155 11.43 -4.70 -21.43
C CYS A 155 10.45 -3.69 -22.03
N GLY A 156 10.57 -2.44 -21.57
CA GLY A 156 9.67 -1.36 -21.99
C GLY A 156 8.20 -1.58 -21.60
N PRO A 157 7.30 -0.62 -21.87
CA PRO A 157 5.87 -0.81 -21.65
C PRO A 157 5.30 -1.97 -22.50
N ASP A 158 5.66 -2.01 -23.78
CA ASP A 158 5.06 -2.83 -24.83
C ASP A 158 5.99 -3.92 -25.41
N GLY A 159 7.21 -4.03 -24.90
CA GLY A 159 8.22 -5.01 -25.33
C GLY A 159 9.43 -4.35 -25.98
N THR A 160 9.34 -3.04 -26.28
CA THR A 160 10.39 -2.27 -26.90
C THR A 160 10.90 -1.20 -25.94
N TRP A 161 12.23 -1.04 -25.86
CA TRP A 161 12.82 0.06 -25.10
C TRP A 161 12.42 1.41 -25.71
N PRO A 162 11.84 2.36 -24.94
CA PRO A 162 11.36 3.61 -25.51
C PRO A 162 12.49 4.44 -26.17
N PRO A 163 12.29 4.94 -27.40
CA PRO A 163 13.29 5.77 -28.06
C PRO A 163 13.47 7.09 -27.31
N GLY A 164 14.73 7.51 -27.12
CA GLY A 164 15.08 8.75 -26.42
C GLY A 164 15.45 8.59 -24.94
N LEU A 165 15.29 7.41 -24.35
CA LEU A 165 15.73 7.10 -22.97
C LEU A 165 17.21 6.63 -22.89
N GLY A 166 17.99 6.84 -23.94
CA GLY A 166 19.39 6.42 -24.01
C GLY A 166 19.54 4.92 -24.28
N GLN A 167 20.65 4.35 -23.81
CA GLN A 167 20.97 2.94 -24.02
C GLN A 167 20.04 2.03 -23.22
N VAL A 168 19.74 0.86 -23.80
CA VAL A 168 18.94 -0.18 -23.15
C VAL A 168 19.67 -0.67 -21.89
N PRO A 169 19.04 -0.60 -20.70
CA PRO A 169 19.68 -0.98 -19.45
C PRO A 169 19.83 -2.50 -19.32
N ASP A 170 20.76 -2.93 -18.46
CA ASP A 170 21.02 -4.35 -18.19
C ASP A 170 19.81 -5.07 -17.56
N SER A 171 18.94 -4.34 -16.86
CA SER A 171 17.68 -4.82 -16.29
C SER A 171 16.70 -5.34 -17.34
N CYS A 172 16.79 -4.86 -18.58
CA CYS A 172 15.98 -5.27 -19.73
C CYS A 172 16.60 -6.47 -20.50
N ARG A 173 17.68 -7.06 -20.00
CA ARG A 173 18.37 -8.20 -20.62
C ARG A 173 18.28 -9.46 -19.77
N ASP A 174 18.29 -10.61 -20.43
CA ASP A 174 18.43 -11.91 -19.79
C ASP A 174 19.89 -12.23 -19.42
N SER A 175 20.09 -13.38 -18.78
CA SER A 175 21.44 -13.85 -18.37
C SER A 175 22.41 -14.07 -19.54
N SER A 176 21.92 -14.16 -20.77
CA SER A 176 22.72 -14.30 -21.99
C SER A 176 23.01 -12.97 -22.68
N GLY A 177 22.49 -11.86 -22.13
CA GLY A 177 22.64 -10.51 -22.67
C GLY A 177 21.61 -10.15 -23.76
N LEU A 178 20.66 -11.04 -24.04
CA LEU A 178 19.59 -10.81 -25.01
C LEU A 178 18.48 -9.96 -24.38
N GLN A 179 17.93 -9.04 -25.17
CA GLN A 179 16.83 -8.18 -24.71
C GLN A 179 15.55 -8.99 -24.56
N TYR A 180 14.80 -8.75 -23.47
CA TYR A 180 13.45 -9.31 -23.35
C TYR A 180 12.54 -8.75 -24.45
N THR A 181 11.72 -9.63 -25.02
CA THR A 181 10.73 -9.29 -26.06
C THR A 181 9.34 -9.04 -25.48
N GLN A 182 9.11 -9.40 -24.21
CA GLN A 182 7.83 -9.23 -23.54
C GLN A 182 7.70 -7.82 -22.95
N GLY A 183 6.58 -7.15 -23.22
CA GLY A 183 6.25 -5.86 -22.61
C GLY A 183 5.89 -5.96 -21.14
N CYS A 184 6.33 -4.98 -20.35
CA CYS A 184 6.14 -4.97 -18.91
C CYS A 184 4.68 -4.80 -18.49
N SER A 185 3.83 -4.12 -19.28
CA SER A 185 2.39 -4.03 -18.98
C SER A 185 1.75 -5.43 -18.98
N ALA A 186 1.97 -6.19 -20.05
CA ALA A 186 1.45 -7.55 -20.17
C ALA A 186 2.11 -8.54 -19.20
N ALA A 187 3.39 -8.35 -18.88
CA ALA A 187 4.07 -9.18 -17.88
C ALA A 187 3.52 -8.94 -16.47
N LEU A 188 3.23 -7.69 -16.12
CA LEU A 188 2.64 -7.32 -14.83
C LEU A 188 1.22 -7.87 -14.68
N ASP A 189 0.40 -7.80 -15.73
CA ASP A 189 -0.93 -8.41 -15.73
C ASP A 189 -0.87 -9.92 -15.45
N LYS A 190 -0.01 -10.64 -16.18
CA LYS A 190 0.20 -12.09 -15.97
C LYS A 190 0.72 -12.38 -14.57
N PHE A 191 1.59 -11.52 -14.04
CA PHE A 191 2.08 -11.64 -12.67
C PHE A 191 0.95 -11.48 -11.66
N ILE A 192 0.07 -10.50 -11.82
CA ILE A 192 -1.09 -10.29 -10.94
C ILE A 192 -2.04 -11.47 -11.02
N GLU A 193 -2.40 -11.94 -12.22
CA GLU A 193 -3.29 -13.10 -12.41
C GLU A 193 -2.73 -14.36 -11.74
N LYS A 194 -1.42 -14.61 -11.90
CA LYS A 194 -0.75 -15.77 -11.30
C LYS A 194 -0.65 -15.67 -9.78
N ASN A 195 -0.50 -14.46 -9.24
CA ASN A 195 -0.29 -14.21 -7.81
C ASN A 195 -1.55 -13.69 -7.09
N ILE A 196 -2.73 -13.74 -7.73
CA ILE A 196 -3.97 -13.23 -7.14
C ILE A 196 -4.29 -13.89 -5.79
N LEU A 197 -3.94 -15.17 -5.64
CA LEU A 197 -4.08 -15.89 -4.38
C LEU A 197 -3.19 -15.32 -3.28
N ALA A 198 -1.95 -14.94 -3.61
CA ALA A 198 -1.03 -14.31 -2.66
C ALA A 198 -1.54 -12.93 -2.23
N VAL A 199 -2.06 -12.13 -3.18
CA VAL A 199 -2.68 -10.83 -2.87
C VAL A 199 -3.89 -11.01 -1.96
N ALA A 200 -4.78 -11.97 -2.26
CA ALA A 200 -5.94 -12.27 -1.42
C ALA A 200 -5.53 -12.69 0.00
N LEU A 201 -4.49 -13.52 0.14
CA LEU A 201 -3.94 -13.92 1.42
C LEU A 201 -3.39 -12.72 2.21
N CYS A 202 -2.64 -11.83 1.58
CA CYS A 202 -2.14 -10.61 2.21
C CYS A 202 -3.27 -9.73 2.74
N VAL A 203 -4.33 -9.51 1.94
CA VAL A 203 -5.50 -8.73 2.35
C VAL A 203 -6.22 -9.40 3.53
N PHE A 204 -6.38 -10.73 3.51
CA PHE A 204 -6.99 -11.47 4.61
C PHE A 204 -6.18 -11.37 5.91
N LEU A 205 -4.85 -11.53 5.84
CA LEU A 205 -3.96 -11.38 6.99
C LEU A 205 -4.02 -9.95 7.57
N PHE A 206 -4.06 -8.94 6.70
CA PHE A 206 -4.22 -7.55 7.12
C PHE A 206 -5.55 -7.34 7.87
N ALA A 207 -6.65 -7.90 7.37
CA ALA A 207 -7.95 -7.82 8.02
C ALA A 207 -7.94 -8.48 9.41
N LEU A 208 -7.31 -9.65 9.56
CA LEU A 208 -7.15 -10.31 10.86
C LEU A 208 -6.35 -9.46 11.85
N LEU A 209 -5.22 -8.91 11.40
CA LEU A 209 -4.37 -8.03 12.21
C LEU A 209 -5.12 -6.76 12.63
N GLN A 210 -5.99 -6.22 11.77
CA GLN A 210 -6.83 -5.08 12.10
C GLN A 210 -7.89 -5.41 13.17
N ILE A 211 -8.51 -6.58 13.11
CA ILE A 211 -9.45 -7.05 14.14
C ILE A 211 -8.71 -7.25 15.47
N LEU A 212 -7.51 -7.83 15.46
CA LEU A 212 -6.69 -7.99 16.67
C LEU A 212 -6.33 -6.64 17.29
N ALA A 213 -5.91 -5.66 16.48
CA ALA A 213 -5.62 -4.31 16.96
C ALA A 213 -6.84 -3.64 17.60
N LEU A 214 -8.03 -3.84 17.03
CA LEU A 214 -9.30 -3.35 17.59
C LEU A 214 -9.59 -3.99 18.95
N VAL A 215 -9.48 -5.32 19.06
CA VAL A 215 -9.68 -6.05 20.31
C VAL A 215 -8.71 -5.55 21.38
N PHE A 216 -7.42 -5.43 21.05
CA PHE A 216 -6.41 -4.94 21.99
C PHE A 216 -6.70 -3.51 22.44
N ALA A 217 -7.06 -2.61 21.52
CA ALA A 217 -7.41 -1.23 21.85
C ALA A 217 -8.64 -1.16 22.77
N VAL A 218 -9.69 -1.94 22.52
CA VAL A 218 -10.88 -1.99 23.36
C VAL A 218 -10.56 -2.53 24.76
N CYS A 219 -9.77 -3.61 24.85
CA CYS A 219 -9.33 -4.17 26.12
C CYS A 219 -8.53 -3.16 26.95
N VAL A 220 -7.54 -2.51 26.33
CA VAL A 220 -6.73 -1.46 26.98
C VAL A 220 -7.60 -0.28 27.41
N CYS A 221 -8.53 0.17 26.56
CA CYS A 221 -9.45 1.26 26.87
C CYS A 221 -10.31 0.96 28.10
N LYS A 222 -10.90 -0.24 28.15
CA LYS A 222 -11.72 -0.68 29.29
C LYS A 222 -10.90 -0.86 30.57
N ALA A 223 -9.67 -1.37 30.48
CA ALA A 223 -8.79 -1.50 31.64
C ALA A 223 -8.45 -0.14 32.26
N ILE A 224 -8.13 0.86 31.43
CA ILE A 224 -7.89 2.24 31.87
C ILE A 224 -9.15 2.85 32.50
N GLN A 225 -10.32 2.67 31.89
CA GLN A 225 -11.58 3.19 32.44
C GLN A 225 -11.95 2.57 33.81
N ARG A 226 -11.51 1.33 34.07
CA ARG A 226 -11.75 0.63 35.34
C ARG A 226 -10.75 1.00 36.43
N GLY A 227 -9.73 1.81 36.14
CA GLY A 227 -8.68 2.16 37.09
C GLY A 227 -7.75 0.99 37.42
N GLU A 228 -7.64 -0.01 36.55
CA GLU A 228 -6.71 -1.16 36.72
C GLU A 228 -5.23 -0.75 36.56
N ASP A 229 -4.99 0.53 36.33
CA ASP A 229 -3.71 1.16 36.11
C ASP A 229 -3.15 1.88 37.36
N ALA A 230 -3.89 1.82 38.48
CA ALA A 230 -3.53 2.30 39.81
C ALA A 230 -2.89 1.21 40.70
#